data_AF-A0A816GWN9-F1
#
_entry.id   AF-A0A816GWN9-F1
#
_cell.length_a   1.000
_cell.length_b   1.000
_cell.length_c   1.000
_cell.angle_alpha   90.00
_cell.angle_beta   90.00
_cell.angle_gamma   90.00
#
_symmetry.space_group_name_H-M   'P 1'
#
loop_
_entity.id
_entity.type
_entity.pdbx_description
1 polymer ?
#
loop_
_entity_poly.entity_id
_entity_poly.type
_entity_poly.pdbx_seq_one_letter_code
_entity_poly.pdbx_strand_id
1 'polypeptide(L)' 'MLRDACIPNPCLNGGACIPNGFGGFTCQCPPGFSGQRCEDRDPCASQPCMNQGNCIRDNGGFRCVCPSGYSGSRCEIR' A
#
# COMPACT_ATOMS: atom_id res chain seq x y z
N MET A 1 8.65 -0.47 -34.03
CA MET A 1 8.07 0.60 -33.19
C MET A 1 8.11 0.14 -31.75
N LEU A 2 8.99 0.72 -30.93
CA LEU A 2 9.05 0.41 -29.50
C LEU A 2 7.89 1.17 -28.85
N ARG A 3 6.84 0.46 -28.42
CA ARG A 3 5.79 1.06 -27.60
C ARG A 3 6.42 1.43 -26.27
N ASP A 4 6.45 2.71 -25.93
CA ASP A 4 6.82 3.13 -24.58
C ASP A 4 5.68 2.71 -23.65
N ALA A 5 5.93 1.66 -22.87
CA ALA A 5 4.94 1.07 -21.97
C ALA A 5 4.53 2.04 -20.84
N CYS A 6 5.26 3.14 -20.67
CA CYS A 6 4.98 4.19 -19.71
C CYS A 6 4.23 5.40 -20.30
N ILE A 7 3.81 5.36 -21.57
CA ILE A 7 3.10 6.48 -22.22
C ILE A 7 1.77 5.99 -22.82
N PRO A 8 0.60 6.39 -22.25
CA PRO A 8 0.43 7.19 -21.04
C PRO A 8 0.86 6.43 -19.77
N ASN A 9 1.18 7.15 -18.68
CA ASN A 9 1.68 6.53 -17.45
C ASN A 9 0.64 5.53 -16.88
N PRO A 10 0.94 4.22 -16.85
CA PRO A 10 0.01 3.24 -16.33
C PRO A 10 -0.06 3.24 -14.80
N CYS A 11 0.94 3.77 -14.08
CA CYS A 11 0.98 3.76 -12.62
C CYS A 11 0.03 4.79 -12.02
N LEU A 12 -0.64 4.42 -10.93
CA LEU A 12 -1.61 5.22 -10.19
C LEU A 12 -0.98 5.77 -8.90
N ASN A 13 -1.71 6.67 -8.23
CA ASN A 13 -1.37 7.18 -6.90
C ASN A 13 0.05 7.75 -6.77
N GLY A 14 0.59 8.31 -7.85
CA GLY A 14 1.95 8.88 -7.87
C GLY A 14 3.06 7.83 -8.05
N GLY A 15 2.74 6.61 -8.47
CA GLY A 15 3.72 5.58 -8.81
C GLY A 15 4.63 5.98 -9.97
N ALA A 16 5.91 5.66 -9.86
CA ALA A 16 6.90 5.88 -10.91
C ALA A 16 6.90 4.69 -11.87
N CYS A 17 6.71 4.96 -13.18
CA CYS A 17 6.74 3.92 -14.20
C CYS A 17 8.16 3.64 -14.66
N ILE A 18 8.53 2.36 -14.66
CA ILE A 18 9.84 1.87 -15.09
C ILE A 18 9.61 0.89 -16.26
N PRO A 19 9.99 1.26 -17.50
CA PRO A 19 9.87 0.35 -18.64
C PRO A 19 10.88 -0.80 -18.49
N ASN A 20 10.44 -2.04 -18.68
CA ASN A 20 11.26 -3.24 -18.45
C ASN A 20 11.66 -3.99 -19.73
N GLY A 21 11.45 -3.36 -20.90
CA GLY A 21 11.74 -3.94 -22.21
C GLY A 21 10.56 -4.75 -22.77
N PHE A 22 10.62 -5.12 -24.05
CA PHE A 22 9.58 -5.92 -24.73
C PHE A 22 8.14 -5.35 -24.69
N GLY A 23 8.00 -4.04 -24.43
CA GLY A 23 6.70 -3.38 -24.29
C GLY A 23 6.04 -3.58 -22.92
N GLY A 24 6.77 -4.07 -21.92
CA GLY A 24 6.32 -4.15 -20.53
C GLY A 24 6.75 -2.97 -19.66
N PHE A 25 6.12 -2.86 -18.49
CA PHE A 25 6.41 -1.85 -17.47
C PHE A 25 6.33 -2.46 -16.07
N THR A 26 6.97 -1.79 -15.11
CA THR A 26 6.87 -2.05 -13.68
C THR A 26 6.59 -0.73 -12.96
N CYS A 27 5.65 -0.71 -12.03
CA CYS A 27 5.37 0.47 -11.21
C CYS A 27 6.11 0.40 -9.87
N GLN A 28 6.88 1.44 -9.56
CA GLN A 28 7.44 1.65 -8.22
C GLN A 28 6.43 2.45 -7.40
N CYS A 29 5.82 1.80 -6.41
CA CYS A 29 4.75 2.39 -5.62
C CYS A 29 5.27 3.25 -4.46
N PRO A 30 4.63 4.41 -4.20
CA PRO A 30 4.94 5.19 -3.02
C PRO A 30 4.50 4.44 -1.74
N PRO A 31 5.03 4.83 -0.57
CA PRO A 31 4.62 4.25 0.70
C PRO A 31 3.10 4.31 0.87
N GLY A 32 2.52 3.17 1.20
CA GLY A 32 1.07 3.05 1.34
C GLY A 32 0.30 2.70 0.08
N PHE A 33 0.99 2.35 -0.99
CA PHE A 33 0.38 1.77 -2.19
C PHE A 33 1.10 0.49 -2.63
N SER A 34 0.34 -0.40 -3.24
CA SER A 34 0.79 -1.68 -3.78
C SER A 34 -0.08 -2.07 -4.99
N GLY A 35 0.18 -3.23 -5.57
CA GLY A 35 -0.48 -3.69 -6.80
C GLY A 35 0.38 -3.42 -8.03
N GLN A 36 -0.03 -3.96 -9.18
CA GLN A 36 0.74 -3.86 -10.42
C GLN A 36 0.87 -2.41 -10.91
N ARG A 37 -0.14 -1.61 -10.63
CA ARG A 37 -0.27 -0.20 -11.01
C ARG A 37 -0.32 0.72 -9.80
N CYS A 38 0.02 0.25 -8.59
CA CYS A 38 -0.13 1.01 -7.35
C CYS A 38 -1.59 1.39 -7.06
N GLU A 39 -2.53 0.57 -7.50
CA GLU A 39 -3.98 0.73 -7.32
C GLU A 39 -4.45 0.39 -5.90
N ASP A 40 -3.74 -0.51 -5.22
CA ASP A 40 -4.11 -0.98 -3.89
C ASP A 40 -3.52 -0.04 -2.86
N ARG A 41 -4.36 0.56 -2.03
CA ARG A 41 -3.90 1.33 -0.88
C ARG A 41 -3.62 0.38 0.27
N ASP A 42 -2.42 0.44 0.85
CA ASP A 42 -2.10 -0.27 2.08
C ASP A 42 -2.72 0.49 3.27
N PRO A 43 -3.76 -0.07 3.91
CA PRO A 43 -4.44 0.59 5.03
C PRO A 43 -3.57 0.64 6.30
N CYS A 44 -2.51 -0.17 6.39
CA CYS A 44 -1.56 -0.15 7.50
C CYS A 44 -0.43 0.87 7.33
N ALA A 45 -0.22 1.42 6.14
CA ALA A 45 0.90 2.33 5.90
C ALA A 45 0.81 3.67 6.65
N SER A 46 -0.40 4.10 6.98
CA SER A 46 -0.61 5.27 7.85
C SER A 46 -0.39 4.98 9.34
N GLN A 47 0.09 3.78 9.69
CA GLN A 47 0.32 3.31 11.06
C GLN A 47 -0.90 3.58 11.96
N PRO A 48 -2.08 3.01 11.62
CA PRO A 48 -3.30 3.37 12.31
C PRO A 48 -3.35 2.84 13.76
N CYS A 49 -2.60 1.79 14.10
CA CYS A 49 -2.62 1.18 15.43
C CYS A 49 -1.75 1.98 16.43
N MET A 50 -2.34 2.36 17.55
CA MET A 50 -1.70 3.05 18.67
C MET A 50 -1.03 2.06 19.63
N ASN A 51 -0.26 2.59 20.59
CA ASN A 51 0.32 1.83 21.70
C ASN A 51 1.06 0.57 21.27
N GLN A 52 1.83 0.65 20.18
CA GLN A 52 2.59 -0.48 19.61
C GLN A 52 1.72 -1.66 19.15
N GLY A 53 0.44 -1.40 18.82
CA GLY A 53 -0.44 -2.38 18.19
C GLY A 53 0.08 -2.81 16.82
N ASN A 54 -0.01 -4.11 16.53
CA ASN A 54 0.43 -4.65 15.25
C ASN A 54 -0.69 -4.49 14.21
N CYS A 55 -0.40 -3.77 13.13
CA CYS A 55 -1.36 -3.57 12.04
C CYS A 55 -1.29 -4.71 11.05
N ILE A 56 -2.45 -5.24 10.69
CA ILE A 56 -2.57 -6.29 9.70
C ILE A 56 -3.70 -5.95 8.73
N ARG A 57 -3.41 -6.14 7.44
CA ARG A 57 -4.40 -5.96 6.38
C ARG A 57 -5.50 -7.02 6.54
N ASP A 58 -6.73 -6.56 6.46
CA ASP A 58 -7.94 -7.37 6.59
C ASP A 58 -8.86 -7.08 5.40
N ASN A 59 -9.79 -7.97 5.06
CA ASN A 59 -10.59 -7.84 3.83
C ASN A 59 -11.37 -6.52 3.79
N GLY A 60 -10.89 -5.55 3.01
CA GLY A 60 -11.47 -4.21 2.86
C GLY A 60 -10.86 -3.13 3.77
N GLY A 61 -9.79 -3.41 4.53
CA GLY A 61 -9.17 -2.42 5.41
C GLY A 61 -8.02 -2.97 6.26
N PHE A 62 -7.99 -2.57 7.53
CA PHE A 62 -6.99 -3.01 8.49
C PHE A 62 -7.66 -3.46 9.79
N ARG A 63 -7.00 -4.37 10.52
CA ARG A 63 -7.29 -4.64 11.92
C ARG A 63 -6.03 -4.46 12.76
N CYS A 64 -6.19 -4.00 13.99
CA CYS A 64 -5.09 -3.87 14.94
C CYS A 64 -5.09 -5.03 15.92
N VAL A 65 -3.93 -5.63 16.15
CA VAL A 65 -3.71 -6.60 17.23
C VAL A 65 -3.07 -5.87 18.39
N CYS A 66 -3.81 -5.73 19.48
CA CYS A 66 -3.39 -4.94 20.63
C CYS A 66 -2.49 -5.75 21.58
N PRO A 67 -1.46 -5.11 22.15
CA PRO A 67 -0.67 -5.71 23.22
C PRO A 67 -1.50 -5.82 24.50
N SER A 68 -1.03 -6.66 25.43
CA SER A 68 -1.69 -6.89 26.71
C SER A 68 -1.92 -5.59 27.48
N GLY A 69 -3.16 -5.40 27.95
CA GLY A 69 -3.57 -4.18 28.65
C GLY A 69 -3.97 -3.02 27.73
N TYR A 70 -4.09 -3.25 26.42
CA TYR A 70 -4.72 -2.31 25.49
C TYR A 70 -5.90 -2.95 24.75
N SER A 71 -6.87 -2.12 24.37
CA SER A 71 -8.07 -2.53 23.64
C SER A 71 -8.59 -1.39 22.75
N GLY A 72 -9.70 -1.63 22.05
CA GLY A 72 -10.23 -0.70 21.03
C GLY A 72 -9.83 -1.10 19.61
N SER A 73 -10.41 -0.41 18.63
CA SER A 73 -10.19 -0.74 17.20
C SER A 73 -8.78 -0.37 16.72
N ARG A 74 -8.14 0.59 17.40
CA ARG A 74 -6.79 1.08 17.14
C ARG A 74 -5.88 0.91 18.35
N CYS A 75 -6.24 0.09 19.34
CA CYS A 75 -5.49 -0.10 20.59
C CYS A 75 -5.32 1.19 21.41
N GLU A 76 -6.31 2.08 21.35
CA GLU A 76 -6.32 3.39 21.99
C GLU A 76 -6.78 3.38 23.45
N ILE A 77 -7.42 2.29 23.89
CA ILE A 77 -7.99 2.12 25.24
C ILE A 77 -7.03 1.29 26.08
N ARG A 78 -6.91 1.58 27.38
CA ARG A 78 -6.08 0.86 28.35
C ARG A 78 -6.93 0.33 29.50
#